data_AF-A0A847SWM0-F1
#
_entry.id   AF-A0A847SWM0-F1
#
_cell.length_a   1.000
_cell.length_b   1.000
_cell.length_c   1.000
_cell.angle_alpha   90.00
_cell.angle_beta   90.00
_cell.angle_gamma   90.00
#
_symmetry.space_group_name_H-M   'P 1'
#
loop_
_entity.id
_entity.type
_entity.pdbx_description
1 polymer ?
#
loop_
_entity_poly.entity_id
_entity_poly.type
_entity_poly.pdbx_seq_one_letter_code
_entity_poly.pdbx_strand_id
1 'polypeptide(L)'
;MVQKDAYEALEHKIMALRENSRTGDERKTLDEVFDRDTILGIYKLMTDGYIDTIQYPVSTGKEGNVFAAADADGKLFALKVYRTSNATFNRIAKYIEGDKRFKGLSGSRRKIVYAWASKEFRNLQRLKDAGVKVPTPIRYYRNMLVMQYIGNKAGPAPLLRQVTLDDPEEVYSTLIEYMRLAYQEAKLVHADLSEYNILYYRKKPVIIDVGQAVLTEHVNAKDFLLRDIENVNRYFRGLEVNILSRDEALRTITEVSK
;
A
#
# COMPACT_ATOMS: atom_id res chain seq x y z
N MET A 1 4.73 -20.20 29.80
CA MET A 1 5.36 -21.22 28.95
C MET A 1 4.96 -20.99 27.50
N VAL A 2 3.69 -21.19 27.12
CA VAL A 2 3.17 -21.00 25.73
C VAL A 2 3.54 -19.67 25.05
N GLN A 3 3.48 -18.53 25.77
CA GLN A 3 3.82 -17.22 25.20
C GLN A 3 5.33 -17.03 24.90
N LYS A 4 6.20 -17.69 25.67
CA LYS A 4 7.66 -17.61 25.45
C LYS A 4 8.04 -18.43 24.22
N ASP A 5 7.46 -19.62 24.09
CA ASP A 5 7.70 -20.54 22.97
C ASP A 5 7.23 -19.93 21.63
N ALA A 6 6.08 -19.24 21.61
CA ALA A 6 5.58 -18.56 20.42
C ALA A 6 6.45 -17.36 19.99
N TYR A 7 6.98 -16.60 20.96
CA TYR A 7 7.90 -15.50 20.67
C TYR A 7 9.25 -16.01 20.13
N GLU A 8 9.80 -17.08 20.73
CA GLU A 8 11.03 -17.73 20.25
C GLU A 8 10.85 -18.32 18.84
N ALA A 9 9.69 -18.92 18.56
CA ALA A 9 9.36 -19.42 17.22
C ALA A 9 9.28 -18.29 16.18
N LEU A 10 8.72 -17.13 16.56
CA LEU A 10 8.70 -15.94 15.70
C LEU A 10 10.13 -15.44 15.43
N GLU A 11 10.97 -15.32 16.45
CA GLU A 11 12.37 -14.90 16.28
C GLU A 11 13.14 -15.87 15.36
N HIS A 12 12.99 -17.17 15.56
CA HIS A 12 13.61 -18.19 14.71
C HIS A 12 13.14 -18.06 13.24
N LYS A 13 11.85 -17.80 13.02
CA LYS A 13 11.33 -17.62 11.65
C LYS A 13 11.82 -16.33 11.00
N ILE A 14 11.97 -15.25 11.77
CA ILE A 14 12.58 -14.00 11.28
C ILE A 14 14.06 -14.20 10.95
N MET A 15 14.80 -14.96 11.76
CA MET A 15 16.20 -15.32 11.45
C MET A 15 16.29 -16.12 10.15
N ALA A 16 15.44 -17.13 9.97
CA ALA A 16 15.39 -17.89 8.72
C ALA A 16 15.09 -17.01 7.50
N LEU A 17 14.23 -15.98 7.65
CA LEU A 17 13.98 -15.01 6.57
C LEU A 17 15.22 -14.18 6.23
N ARG A 18 16.02 -13.81 7.22
CA ARG A 18 17.28 -13.08 7.04
C ARG A 18 18.35 -13.93 6.37
N GLU A 19 18.42 -15.22 6.72
CA GLU A 19 19.37 -16.16 6.14
C GLU A 19 19.06 -16.45 4.67
N ASN A 20 17.79 -16.64 4.33
CA ASN A 20 17.32 -16.94 2.97
C ASN A 20 17.33 -15.73 2.02
N SER A 21 17.66 -14.53 2.49
CA SER A 21 17.87 -13.36 1.63
C SER A 21 19.00 -13.61 0.63
N ARG A 22 18.75 -13.27 -0.65
CA ARG A 22 19.66 -13.59 -1.76
C ARG A 22 20.81 -12.61 -1.88
N THR A 23 20.69 -11.42 -1.30
CA THR A 23 21.70 -10.37 -1.36
C THR A 23 21.99 -9.75 0.01
N GLY A 24 23.19 -9.19 0.16
CA GLY A 24 23.57 -8.46 1.38
C GLY A 24 22.67 -7.24 1.67
N ASP A 25 22.17 -6.57 0.61
CA ASP A 25 21.27 -5.42 0.72
C ASP A 25 19.85 -5.81 1.15
N GLU A 26 19.35 -6.97 0.69
CA GLU A 26 18.10 -7.55 1.19
C GLU A 26 18.21 -7.89 2.67
N ARG A 27 19.33 -8.49 3.11
CA ARG A 27 19.55 -8.83 4.52
C ARG A 27 19.56 -7.58 5.42
N LYS A 28 20.33 -6.54 5.05
CA LYS A 28 20.33 -5.24 5.77
C LYS A 28 18.94 -4.61 5.82
N THR A 29 18.19 -4.69 4.73
CA THR A 29 16.81 -4.20 4.65
C THR A 29 15.87 -4.93 5.61
N LEU A 30 16.01 -6.25 5.79
CA LEU A 30 15.23 -7.00 6.76
C LEU A 30 15.63 -6.69 8.20
N ASP A 31 16.92 -6.46 8.47
CA ASP A 31 17.42 -6.06 9.79
C ASP A 31 16.86 -4.69 10.22
N GLU A 32 16.78 -3.73 9.30
CA GLU A 32 16.18 -2.41 9.56
C GLU A 32 14.68 -2.46 9.87
N VAL A 33 13.98 -3.48 9.38
CA VAL A 33 12.53 -3.63 9.54
C VAL A 33 12.20 -4.39 10.81
N PHE A 34 12.95 -5.44 11.14
CA PHE A 34 12.70 -6.29 12.31
C PHE A 34 13.52 -5.84 13.53
N ASP A 35 13.35 -4.58 13.94
CA ASP A 35 13.80 -4.14 15.26
C ASP A 35 12.98 -4.82 16.38
N ARG A 36 13.49 -4.81 17.60
CA ARG A 36 12.85 -5.47 18.75
C ARG A 36 11.39 -5.05 18.94
N ASP A 37 11.09 -3.78 18.74
CA ASP A 37 9.74 -3.26 18.94
C ASP A 37 8.75 -3.68 17.85
N THR A 38 9.26 -3.88 16.63
CA THR A 38 8.51 -4.42 15.51
C THR A 38 8.23 -5.90 15.72
N ILE A 39 9.22 -6.69 16.17
CA ILE A 39 9.01 -8.10 16.54
C ILE A 39 7.93 -8.22 17.63
N LEU A 40 8.01 -7.42 18.69
CA LEU A 40 6.98 -7.38 19.73
C LEU A 40 5.61 -6.97 19.20
N GLY A 41 5.56 -6.09 18.20
CA GLY A 41 4.30 -5.69 17.59
C GLY A 41 3.71 -6.74 16.65
N ILE A 42 4.54 -7.49 15.94
CA ILE A 42 4.10 -8.67 15.16
C ILE A 42 3.55 -9.72 16.11
N TYR A 43 4.28 -10.01 17.20
CA TYR A 43 3.80 -10.90 18.24
C TYR A 43 2.46 -10.46 18.83
N LYS A 44 2.24 -9.14 18.99
CA LYS A 44 0.94 -8.60 19.40
C LYS A 44 -0.15 -8.88 18.36
N LEU A 45 0.12 -8.67 17.07
CA LEU A 45 -0.82 -9.01 15.99
C LEU A 45 -1.15 -10.52 15.97
N MET A 46 -0.17 -11.36 16.31
CA MET A 46 -0.35 -12.81 16.42
C MET A 46 -1.24 -13.20 17.59
N THR A 47 -0.93 -12.69 18.78
CA THR A 47 -1.71 -12.95 19.99
C THR A 47 -3.13 -12.40 19.94
N ASP A 48 -3.37 -11.34 19.15
CA ASP A 48 -4.70 -10.81 18.89
C ASP A 48 -5.48 -11.56 17.79
N GLY A 49 -4.87 -12.58 17.16
CA GLY A 49 -5.53 -13.44 16.17
C GLY A 49 -5.69 -12.83 14.77
N TYR A 50 -4.95 -11.76 14.43
CA TYR A 50 -5.02 -11.17 13.09
C TYR A 50 -4.19 -11.93 12.05
N ILE A 51 -3.08 -12.51 12.50
CA ILE A 51 -2.17 -13.37 11.74
C ILE A 51 -1.66 -14.45 12.69
N ASP A 52 -1.12 -15.55 12.19
CA ASP A 52 -0.52 -16.62 13.00
C ASP A 52 0.97 -16.75 12.68
N THR A 53 1.35 -16.63 11.40
CA THR A 53 2.75 -16.78 10.97
C THR A 53 3.12 -15.76 9.89
N ILE A 54 4.38 -15.31 9.92
CA ILE A 54 4.99 -14.64 8.76
C ILE A 54 5.53 -15.73 7.83
N GLN A 55 5.29 -15.57 6.53
CA GLN A 55 5.66 -16.49 5.48
C GLN A 55 6.92 -16.00 4.76
N TYR A 56 6.78 -15.22 3.71
CA TYR A 56 7.88 -14.79 2.84
C TYR A 56 7.77 -13.29 2.50
N PRO A 57 8.89 -12.62 2.16
CA PRO A 57 8.84 -11.24 1.66
C PRO A 57 8.11 -11.19 0.31
N VAL A 58 7.23 -10.20 0.17
CA VAL A 58 6.46 -9.92 -1.05
C VAL A 58 7.05 -8.73 -1.80
N SER A 59 7.43 -7.68 -1.06
CA SER A 59 8.04 -6.49 -1.63
C SER A 59 8.99 -5.86 -0.61
N THR A 60 10.14 -5.40 -1.09
CA THR A 60 11.11 -4.62 -0.32
C THR A 60 11.14 -3.21 -0.89
N GLY A 61 10.78 -2.22 -0.08
CA GLY A 61 10.67 -0.84 -0.49
C GLY A 61 11.51 0.09 0.39
N LYS A 62 11.69 1.33 -0.08
CA LYS A 62 12.40 2.39 0.67
C LYS A 62 11.61 2.88 1.88
N GLU A 63 10.29 2.72 1.88
CA GLU A 63 9.40 3.20 2.95
C GLU A 63 8.98 2.08 3.92
N GLY A 64 9.12 0.83 3.50
CA GLY A 64 8.68 -0.32 4.26
C GLY A 64 8.78 -1.59 3.43
N ASN A 65 8.53 -2.71 4.10
CA ASN A 65 8.52 -4.03 3.49
C ASN A 65 7.12 -4.64 3.61
N VAL A 66 6.73 -5.42 2.62
CA VAL A 66 5.49 -6.20 2.65
C VAL A 66 5.87 -7.66 2.74
N PHE A 67 5.26 -8.36 3.70
CA PHE A 67 5.40 -9.80 3.89
C PHE A 67 4.06 -10.48 3.66
N ALA A 68 4.09 -11.69 3.09
CA ALA A 68 2.98 -12.60 3.21
C ALA A 68 2.92 -13.10 4.65
N ALA A 69 1.74 -13.08 5.24
CA ALA A 69 1.43 -13.68 6.53
C ALA A 69 0.25 -14.65 6.35
N ALA A 70 0.08 -15.61 7.25
CA ALA A 70 -1.04 -16.53 7.24
C ALA A 70 -1.73 -16.53 8.61
N ASP A 71 -3.05 -16.71 8.65
CA ASP A 71 -3.75 -17.10 9.89
C ASP A 71 -3.62 -18.61 10.16
N ALA A 72 -4.27 -19.07 11.24
CA ALA A 72 -4.27 -20.48 11.65
C ALA A 72 -4.86 -21.44 10.60
N ASP A 73 -5.75 -20.94 9.73
CA ASP A 73 -6.37 -21.71 8.64
C ASP A 73 -5.51 -21.70 7.35
N GLY A 74 -4.36 -21.02 7.37
CA GLY A 74 -3.47 -20.87 6.23
C GLY A 74 -3.94 -19.85 5.19
N LYS A 75 -4.94 -19.02 5.51
CA LYS A 75 -5.38 -17.92 4.63
C LYS A 75 -4.34 -16.81 4.65
N LEU A 76 -3.97 -16.35 3.46
CA LEU A 76 -2.91 -15.35 3.29
C LEU A 76 -3.40 -13.91 3.51
N PHE A 77 -2.52 -13.13 4.14
CA PHE A 77 -2.61 -11.69 4.37
C PHE A 77 -1.32 -11.00 3.93
N ALA A 78 -1.41 -9.72 3.64
CA ALA A 78 -0.26 -8.85 3.44
C ALA A 78 -0.01 -8.07 4.74
N LEU A 79 1.18 -8.24 5.32
CA LEU A 79 1.69 -7.46 6.44
C LEU A 79 2.69 -6.42 5.91
N LYS A 80 2.27 -5.17 5.80
CA LYS A 80 3.15 -4.04 5.48
C LYS A 80 3.75 -3.50 6.77
N VAL A 81 5.07 -3.40 6.83
CA VAL A 81 5.85 -2.90 7.97
C VAL A 81 6.65 -1.69 7.50
N TYR A 82 6.34 -0.50 8.01
CA TYR A 82 7.07 0.72 7.67
C TYR A 82 8.38 0.79 8.45
N ARG A 83 9.44 1.23 7.77
CA ARG A 83 10.73 1.50 8.42
C ARG A 83 10.60 2.74 9.31
N THR A 84 11.30 2.74 10.43
CA THR A 84 11.36 3.87 11.37
C THR A 84 12.57 4.79 11.12
N SER A 85 13.28 4.60 10.00
CA SER A 85 14.52 5.31 9.67
C SER A 85 14.31 6.75 9.18
N ASN A 86 15.39 7.55 9.22
CA ASN A 86 15.38 8.95 8.79
C ASN A 86 15.05 9.13 7.29
N ALA A 87 15.51 8.21 6.43
CA ALA A 87 15.28 8.31 4.99
C ALA A 87 13.79 8.14 4.63
N THR A 88 13.10 7.24 5.31
CA THR A 88 11.65 7.03 5.17
C THR A 88 10.87 8.26 5.62
N PHE A 89 11.27 8.88 6.73
CA PHE A 89 10.64 10.10 7.22
C PHE A 89 10.68 11.25 6.20
N ASN A 90 11.86 11.53 5.62
CA ASN A 90 12.01 12.63 4.65
C ASN A 90 11.14 12.43 3.39
N ARG A 91 10.92 11.18 2.97
CA ARG A 91 10.05 10.86 1.83
C ARG A 91 8.58 11.09 2.12
N ILE A 92 8.16 10.74 3.33
CA ILE A 92 6.78 10.85 3.77
C ILE A 92 6.42 12.33 4.07
N ALA A 93 7.38 13.13 4.55
CA ALA A 93 7.16 14.51 4.99
C ALA A 93 6.43 15.38 3.95
N LYS A 94 6.79 15.30 2.67
CA LYS A 94 6.17 16.08 1.58
C LYS A 94 4.69 15.77 1.33
N TYR A 95 4.21 14.61 1.78
CA TYR A 95 2.80 14.19 1.67
C TYR A 95 2.03 14.39 2.99
N ILE A 96 2.73 14.75 4.06
CA ILE A 96 2.16 15.10 5.36
C ILE A 96 1.96 16.62 5.48
N GLU A 97 2.86 17.40 4.88
CA GLU A 97 2.78 18.85 4.86
C GLU A 97 1.43 19.30 4.28
N GLY A 98 0.64 20.04 5.05
CA GLY A 98 -0.71 20.47 4.66
C GLY A 98 -1.84 19.47 4.98
N ASP A 99 -1.53 18.23 5.38
CA ASP A 99 -2.53 17.25 5.80
C ASP A 99 -2.97 17.50 7.25
N LYS A 100 -4.21 17.99 7.40
CA LYS A 100 -4.85 18.29 8.69
C LYS A 100 -4.80 17.12 9.68
N ARG A 101 -4.74 15.87 9.19
CA ARG A 101 -4.67 14.65 10.03
C ARG A 101 -3.36 14.50 10.80
N PHE A 102 -2.33 15.26 10.44
CA PHE A 102 -1.05 15.29 11.15
C PHE A 102 -0.81 16.59 11.93
N LYS A 103 -1.79 17.51 11.95
CA LYS A 103 -1.69 18.75 12.70
C LYS A 103 -1.49 18.43 14.20
N GLY A 104 -0.45 19.01 14.80
CA GLY A 104 -0.10 18.78 16.21
C GLY A 104 0.75 17.54 16.49
N LEU A 105 1.08 16.73 15.49
CA LEU A 105 2.09 15.67 15.61
C LEU A 105 3.49 16.28 15.43
N SER A 106 4.10 16.73 16.52
CA SER A 106 5.49 17.24 16.51
C SER A 106 6.43 16.35 17.34
N GLY A 107 7.73 16.47 17.05
CA GLY A 107 8.83 15.98 17.90
C GLY A 107 9.18 14.49 17.82
N SER A 108 8.24 13.59 17.51
CA SER A 108 8.51 12.14 17.45
C SER A 108 8.28 11.52 16.08
N ARG A 109 9.37 11.24 15.36
CA ARG A 109 9.38 10.53 14.06
C ARG A 109 8.58 9.23 14.10
N ARG A 110 8.69 8.50 15.21
CA ARG A 110 7.95 7.26 15.44
C ARG A 110 6.43 7.46 15.46
N LYS A 111 5.95 8.51 16.13
CA LYS A 111 4.52 8.87 16.12
C LYS A 111 4.05 9.20 14.71
N ILE A 112 4.91 9.84 13.91
CA ILE A 112 4.60 10.19 12.52
C ILE A 112 4.49 8.93 11.64
N VAL A 113 5.42 7.98 11.76
CA VAL A 113 5.33 6.67 11.06
C VAL A 113 4.07 5.90 11.48
N TYR A 114 3.70 5.95 12.76
CA TYR A 114 2.46 5.29 13.24
C TYR A 114 1.21 5.97 12.69
N ALA A 115 1.19 7.30 12.66
CA ALA A 115 0.12 8.07 12.04
C ALA A 115 0.05 7.80 10.52
N TRP A 116 1.18 7.55 9.87
CA TRP A 116 1.25 7.17 8.46
C TRP A 116 0.63 5.79 8.19
N ALA A 117 0.99 4.77 8.96
CA ALA A 117 0.37 3.45 8.88
C ALA A 117 -1.15 3.52 9.12
N SER A 118 -1.56 4.32 10.11
CA SER A 118 -2.96 4.59 10.42
C SER A 118 -3.68 5.36 9.30
N LYS A 119 -2.98 6.27 8.61
CA LYS A 119 -3.50 6.97 7.43
C LYS A 119 -3.73 6.01 6.27
N GLU A 120 -2.77 5.15 5.95
CA GLU A 120 -2.93 4.18 4.86
C GLU A 120 -4.10 3.24 5.11
N PHE A 121 -4.24 2.73 6.35
CA PHE A 121 -5.42 1.96 6.76
C PHE A 121 -6.74 2.69 6.49
N ARG A 122 -6.85 3.95 6.92
CA ARG A 122 -8.06 4.75 6.72
C ARG A 122 -8.31 5.09 5.24
N ASN A 123 -7.25 5.33 4.47
CA ASN A 123 -7.37 5.59 3.04
C ASN A 123 -7.88 4.33 2.30
N LEU A 124 -7.34 3.15 2.61
CA LEU A 124 -7.84 1.88 2.08
C LEU A 124 -9.32 1.67 2.41
N GLN A 125 -9.73 1.98 3.65
CA GLN A 125 -11.13 1.85 4.06
C GLN A 125 -12.04 2.76 3.23
N ARG A 126 -11.70 4.05 3.10
CA ARG A 126 -12.47 5.01 2.30
C ARG A 126 -12.57 4.61 0.83
N LEU A 127 -11.47 4.15 0.24
CA LEU A 127 -11.45 3.72 -1.16
C LEU A 127 -12.29 2.46 -1.38
N LYS A 128 -12.19 1.49 -0.48
CA LYS A 128 -13.02 0.28 -0.50
C LYS A 128 -14.51 0.63 -0.40
N ASP A 129 -14.87 1.51 0.55
CA ASP A 129 -16.26 1.93 0.77
C ASP A 129 -16.81 2.72 -0.44
N ALA A 130 -15.96 3.44 -1.16
CA ALA A 130 -16.27 4.10 -2.43
C ALA A 130 -16.36 3.16 -3.64
N GLY A 131 -16.12 1.85 -3.48
CA GLY A 131 -16.16 0.87 -4.57
C GLY A 131 -14.87 0.75 -5.39
N VAL A 132 -13.79 1.43 -4.99
CA VAL A 132 -12.46 1.26 -5.61
C VAL A 132 -11.87 -0.07 -5.17
N LYS A 133 -11.35 -0.85 -6.13
CA LYS A 133 -10.70 -2.13 -5.81
C LYS A 133 -9.30 -1.90 -5.25
N VAL A 134 -9.20 -2.03 -3.94
CA VAL A 134 -7.97 -1.96 -3.13
C VAL A 134 -7.86 -3.20 -2.23
N PRO A 135 -6.69 -3.50 -1.65
CA PRO A 135 -6.60 -4.50 -0.58
C PRO A 135 -7.54 -4.14 0.57
N THR A 136 -8.41 -5.08 0.97
CA THR A 136 -9.26 -4.86 2.14
C THR A 136 -8.39 -4.65 3.38
N PRO A 137 -8.46 -3.50 4.08
CA PRO A 137 -7.70 -3.27 5.30
C PRO A 137 -8.29 -4.08 6.44
N ILE A 138 -7.44 -4.64 7.31
CA ILE A 138 -7.87 -5.51 8.41
C ILE A 138 -7.52 -4.89 9.76
N ARG A 139 -6.25 -4.55 9.96
CA ARG A 139 -5.77 -3.94 11.20
C ARG A 139 -4.52 -3.13 10.94
N TYR A 140 -4.38 -2.00 11.60
CA TYR A 140 -3.07 -1.38 11.78
C TYR A 140 -2.65 -1.48 13.26
N TYR A 141 -1.35 -1.59 13.48
CA TYR A 141 -0.77 -1.55 14.82
C TYR A 141 0.62 -0.92 14.73
N ARG A 142 0.83 0.21 15.42
CA ARG A 142 2.09 0.95 15.38
C ARG A 142 2.48 1.28 13.92
N ASN A 143 3.65 0.85 13.47
CA ASN A 143 4.20 1.01 12.11
C ASN A 143 3.81 -0.16 11.19
N MET A 144 2.70 -0.85 11.44
CA MET A 144 2.29 -2.02 10.65
C MET A 144 0.84 -1.93 10.21
N LEU A 145 0.58 -2.53 9.05
CA LEU A 145 -0.72 -2.64 8.42
C LEU A 145 -0.91 -4.07 7.90
N VAL A 146 -1.91 -4.75 8.46
CA VAL A 146 -2.44 -6.02 7.97
C VAL A 146 -3.60 -5.72 7.02
N MET A 147 -3.52 -6.26 5.82
CA MET A 147 -4.53 -6.10 4.76
C MET A 147 -4.66 -7.39 3.93
N GLN A 148 -5.66 -7.43 3.07
CA GLN A 148 -5.89 -8.53 2.14
C GLN A 148 -4.64 -8.80 1.29
N TYR A 149 -4.26 -10.08 1.20
CA TYR A 149 -3.28 -10.51 0.23
C TYR A 149 -3.90 -10.55 -1.17
N ILE A 150 -3.28 -9.87 -2.14
CA ILE A 150 -3.70 -9.90 -3.54
C ILE A 150 -2.75 -10.83 -4.30
N GLY A 151 -3.22 -12.05 -4.57
CA GLY A 151 -2.41 -13.11 -5.17
C GLY A 151 -3.07 -14.48 -5.02
N ASN A 152 -2.25 -15.51 -5.13
CA ASN A 152 -2.66 -16.90 -4.92
C ASN A 152 -1.51 -17.69 -4.26
N LYS A 153 -1.65 -19.02 -4.16
CA LYS A 153 -0.62 -19.89 -3.55
C LYS A 153 0.72 -19.89 -4.30
N ALA A 154 0.73 -19.54 -5.60
CA ALA A 154 1.97 -19.45 -6.38
C ALA A 154 2.72 -18.13 -6.13
N GLY A 155 2.06 -17.09 -5.63
CA GLY A 155 2.70 -15.82 -5.31
C GLY A 155 1.78 -14.61 -5.37
N PRO A 156 2.34 -13.41 -5.19
CA PRO A 156 1.59 -12.17 -5.28
C PRO A 156 1.10 -11.94 -6.71
N ALA A 157 0.00 -11.20 -6.86
CA ALA A 157 -0.40 -10.74 -8.18
C ALA A 157 0.72 -9.89 -8.80
N PRO A 158 0.94 -9.99 -10.12
CA PRO A 158 1.95 -9.16 -10.79
C PRO A 158 1.53 -7.69 -10.80
N LEU A 159 2.52 -6.80 -10.89
CA LEU A 159 2.29 -5.38 -11.17
C LEU A 159 1.76 -5.20 -12.59
N LEU A 160 0.97 -4.15 -12.83
CA LEU A 160 0.41 -3.84 -14.14
C LEU A 160 1.50 -3.73 -15.22
N ARG A 161 2.64 -3.11 -14.88
CA ARG A 161 3.80 -3.01 -15.77
C ARG A 161 4.36 -4.36 -16.24
N GLN A 162 4.13 -5.43 -15.48
CA GLN A 162 4.70 -6.76 -15.72
C GLN A 162 3.74 -7.69 -16.51
N VAL A 163 2.58 -7.19 -16.92
CA VAL A 163 1.54 -8.00 -17.55
C VAL A 163 1.24 -7.50 -18.95
N THR A 164 1.08 -8.43 -19.88
CA THR A 164 0.41 -8.18 -21.16
C THR A 164 -1.10 -8.27 -20.94
N LEU A 165 -1.80 -7.17 -21.20
CA LEU A 165 -3.24 -7.07 -20.98
C LEU A 165 -4.01 -7.68 -22.15
N ASP A 166 -4.99 -8.54 -21.85
CA ASP A 166 -5.92 -9.07 -22.86
C ASP A 166 -6.81 -7.95 -23.43
N ASP A 167 -7.29 -7.07 -22.55
CA ASP A 167 -8.17 -5.93 -22.87
C ASP A 167 -7.65 -4.68 -22.15
N PRO A 168 -6.70 -3.94 -22.74
CA PRO A 168 -6.13 -2.76 -22.12
C PRO A 168 -7.14 -1.59 -22.05
N GLU A 169 -8.17 -1.57 -22.90
CA GLU A 169 -9.21 -0.54 -22.94
C GLU A 169 -10.17 -0.67 -21.74
N GLU A 170 -10.57 -1.90 -21.40
CA GLU A 170 -11.37 -2.18 -20.21
C GLU A 170 -10.59 -1.83 -18.92
N VAL A 171 -9.28 -2.11 -18.88
CA VAL A 171 -8.46 -1.78 -17.72
C VAL A 171 -8.28 -0.25 -17.59
N TYR A 172 -8.06 0.45 -18.70
CA TYR A 172 -7.98 1.92 -18.71
C TYR A 172 -9.27 2.56 -18.20
N SER A 173 -10.41 2.20 -18.78
CA SER A 173 -11.73 2.72 -18.37
C SER A 173 -12.04 2.42 -16.90
N THR A 174 -11.71 1.21 -16.43
CA THR A 174 -11.82 0.85 -15.00
C THR A 174 -10.96 1.74 -14.11
N LEU A 175 -9.73 2.08 -14.53
CA LEU A 175 -8.84 2.95 -13.74
C LEU A 175 -9.33 4.40 -13.71
N ILE A 176 -9.84 4.94 -14.83
CA ILE A 176 -10.46 6.27 -14.85
C ILE A 176 -11.66 6.31 -13.89
N GLU A 177 -12.48 5.26 -13.89
CA GLU A 177 -13.60 5.14 -12.96
C GLU A 177 -13.13 5.05 -11.49
N TYR A 178 -12.07 4.29 -11.21
CA TYR A 178 -11.48 4.26 -9.87
C TYR A 178 -10.93 5.61 -9.42
N MET A 179 -10.33 6.39 -10.32
CA MET A 179 -9.89 7.76 -10.03
C MET A 179 -11.09 8.67 -9.75
N ARG A 180 -12.19 8.53 -10.50
CA ARG A 180 -13.45 9.25 -10.27
C ARG A 180 -14.03 8.91 -8.90
N LEU A 181 -14.21 7.62 -8.58
CA LEU A 181 -14.73 7.17 -7.28
C LEU A 181 -13.82 7.61 -6.12
N ALA A 182 -12.50 7.53 -6.28
CA ALA A 182 -11.55 8.02 -5.29
C ALA A 182 -11.74 9.52 -5.02
N TYR A 183 -11.87 10.33 -6.08
CA TYR A 183 -12.02 11.78 -5.98
C TYR A 183 -13.39 12.19 -5.43
N GLN A 184 -14.46 11.65 -6.01
CA GLN A 184 -15.84 12.07 -5.76
C GLN A 184 -16.40 11.45 -4.48
N GLU A 185 -16.20 10.16 -4.25
CA GLU A 185 -16.80 9.44 -3.11
C GLU A 185 -15.84 9.34 -1.93
N ALA A 186 -14.59 8.93 -2.17
CA ALA A 186 -13.61 8.78 -1.08
C ALA A 186 -12.97 10.11 -0.63
N LYS A 187 -13.15 11.19 -1.42
CA LYS A 187 -12.50 12.51 -1.25
C LYS A 187 -10.98 12.39 -1.14
N LEU A 188 -10.38 11.54 -1.97
CA LEU A 188 -8.95 11.26 -2.02
C LEU A 188 -8.38 11.41 -3.43
N VAL A 189 -7.12 11.84 -3.50
CA VAL A 189 -6.26 11.75 -4.68
C VAL A 189 -5.09 10.84 -4.31
N HIS A 190 -4.77 9.85 -5.15
CA HIS A 190 -3.71 8.88 -4.86
C HIS A 190 -2.34 9.56 -4.68
N ALA A 191 -2.10 10.59 -5.50
CA ALA A 191 -0.92 11.44 -5.49
C ALA A 191 0.38 10.74 -5.86
N ASP A 192 0.33 9.52 -6.40
CA ASP A 192 1.48 8.84 -6.99
C ASP A 192 1.08 7.68 -7.93
N LEU A 193 -0.16 7.69 -8.45
CA LEU A 193 -0.70 6.56 -9.20
C LEU A 193 0.08 6.33 -10.51
N SER A 194 0.45 5.08 -10.76
CA SER A 194 1.17 4.62 -11.94
C SER A 194 1.08 3.09 -12.09
N GLU A 195 1.63 2.55 -13.17
CA GLU A 195 1.72 1.11 -13.42
C GLU A 195 2.54 0.32 -12.37
N TYR A 196 3.25 1.03 -11.48
CA TYR A 196 4.08 0.47 -10.40
C TYR A 196 3.32 0.27 -9.08
N ASN A 197 2.14 0.87 -8.92
CA ASN A 197 1.29 0.71 -7.73
C ASN A 197 -0.14 0.26 -8.09
N ILE A 198 -0.24 -0.43 -9.23
CA ILE A 198 -1.43 -1.16 -9.64
C ILE A 198 -1.03 -2.62 -9.81
N LEU A 199 -1.70 -3.51 -9.08
CA LEU A 199 -1.62 -4.95 -9.30
C LEU A 199 -2.66 -5.36 -10.33
N TYR A 200 -2.39 -6.41 -11.11
CA TYR A 200 -3.36 -7.00 -12.01
C TYR A 200 -3.79 -8.38 -11.48
N TYR A 201 -5.04 -8.48 -11.02
CA TYR A 201 -5.53 -9.69 -10.37
C TYR A 201 -6.93 -10.05 -10.86
N ARG A 202 -7.07 -11.29 -11.36
CA ARG A 202 -8.31 -11.83 -11.94
C ARG A 202 -8.90 -10.87 -13.00
N LYS A 203 -8.06 -10.49 -13.96
CA LYS A 203 -8.37 -9.59 -15.07
C LYS A 203 -8.82 -8.17 -14.68
N LYS A 204 -8.56 -7.73 -13.45
CA LYS A 204 -8.95 -6.41 -12.97
C LYS A 204 -7.77 -5.70 -12.29
N PRO A 205 -7.63 -4.38 -12.46
CA PRO A 205 -6.65 -3.60 -11.72
C PRO A 205 -7.02 -3.55 -10.23
N VAL A 206 -6.01 -3.53 -9.37
CA VAL A 206 -6.13 -3.35 -7.92
C VAL A 206 -5.13 -2.28 -7.49
N ILE A 207 -5.63 -1.16 -6.99
CA ILE A 207 -4.77 -0.04 -6.55
C ILE A 207 -4.17 -0.38 -5.18
N ILE A 208 -2.85 -0.20 -5.05
CA ILE A 208 -2.10 -0.42 -3.81
C ILE A 208 -1.30 0.84 -3.44
N ASP A 209 -0.68 0.82 -2.26
CA ASP A 209 0.21 1.90 -1.78
C ASP A 209 -0.45 3.29 -1.65
N VAL A 210 -1.65 3.31 -1.09
CA VAL A 210 -2.45 4.53 -0.86
C VAL A 210 -2.02 5.32 0.38
N GLY A 211 -0.82 5.04 0.90
CA GLY A 211 -0.23 5.77 2.03
C GLY A 211 0.02 7.23 1.68
N GLN A 212 0.44 7.50 0.43
CA GLN A 212 0.73 8.84 -0.07
C GLN A 212 -0.53 9.64 -0.43
N ALA A 213 -1.69 8.99 -0.54
CA ALA A 213 -2.92 9.64 -0.95
C ALA A 213 -3.32 10.80 -0.02
N VAL A 214 -3.71 11.91 -0.63
CA VAL A 214 -4.09 13.16 0.04
C VAL A 214 -5.59 13.41 -0.08
N LEU A 215 -6.13 14.23 0.82
CA LEU A 215 -7.52 14.69 0.72
C LEU A 215 -7.69 15.62 -0.49
N THR A 216 -8.87 15.66 -1.10
CA THR A 216 -9.17 16.60 -2.20
C THR A 216 -9.08 18.07 -1.79
N GLU A 217 -9.20 18.36 -0.49
CA GLU A 217 -8.99 19.70 0.10
C GLU A 217 -7.51 20.10 0.22
N HIS A 218 -6.58 19.18 -0.03
CA HIS A 218 -5.16 19.47 0.05
C HIS A 218 -4.76 20.51 -1.01
N VAL A 219 -3.93 21.49 -0.64
CA VAL A 219 -3.49 22.59 -1.53
C VAL A 219 -2.96 22.08 -2.88
N ASN A 220 -2.21 20.99 -2.86
CA ASN A 220 -1.63 20.39 -4.08
C ASN A 220 -2.47 19.25 -4.68
N ALA A 221 -3.71 19.01 -4.21
CA ALA A 221 -4.52 17.87 -4.65
C ALA A 221 -4.75 17.85 -6.17
N LYS A 222 -5.00 19.02 -6.77
CA LYS A 222 -5.24 19.15 -8.21
C LYS A 222 -3.99 18.80 -9.03
N ASP A 223 -2.82 19.28 -8.61
CA ASP A 223 -1.56 19.00 -9.30
C ASP A 223 -1.19 17.52 -9.20
N PHE A 224 -1.42 16.92 -8.04
CA PHE A 224 -1.26 15.48 -7.85
C PHE A 224 -2.21 14.67 -8.74
N LEU A 225 -3.47 15.08 -8.85
CA LEU A 225 -4.44 14.41 -9.72
C LEU A 225 -4.03 14.50 -11.19
N LEU A 226 -3.62 15.69 -11.65
CA LEU A 226 -3.13 15.88 -13.02
C LEU A 226 -1.92 15.00 -13.33
N ARG A 227 -1.01 14.83 -12.37
CA ARG A 227 0.13 13.92 -12.51
C ARG A 227 -0.29 12.46 -12.59
N ASP A 228 -1.21 12.04 -11.73
CA ASP A 228 -1.76 10.68 -11.73
C ASP A 228 -2.44 10.37 -13.09
N ILE A 229 -3.23 11.32 -13.62
CA ILE A 229 -3.85 11.22 -14.95
C ILE A 229 -2.79 11.05 -16.04
N GLU A 230 -1.75 11.88 -16.03
CA GLU A 230 -0.71 11.81 -17.06
C GLU A 230 0.08 10.49 -16.98
N ASN A 231 0.36 9.99 -15.77
CA ASN A 231 1.04 8.71 -15.60
C ASN A 231 0.21 7.55 -16.18
N VAL A 232 -1.08 7.49 -15.83
CA VAL A 232 -2.01 6.48 -16.37
C VAL A 232 -2.11 6.60 -17.89
N ASN A 233 -2.39 7.80 -18.39
CA ASN A 233 -2.50 8.06 -19.83
C ASN A 233 -1.22 7.67 -20.59
N ARG A 234 -0.04 8.01 -20.05
CA ARG A 234 1.25 7.65 -20.67
C ARG A 234 1.43 6.14 -20.78
N TYR A 235 1.09 5.37 -19.74
CA TYR A 235 1.18 3.92 -19.77
C TYR A 235 0.25 3.32 -20.84
N PHE A 236 -1.02 3.72 -20.87
CA PHE A 236 -1.99 3.17 -21.82
C PHE A 236 -1.81 3.67 -23.26
N ARG A 237 -1.26 4.87 -23.47
CA ARG A 237 -0.80 5.33 -24.79
C ARG A 237 0.27 4.41 -25.37
N GLY A 238 1.17 3.89 -24.53
CA GLY A 238 2.18 2.91 -24.93
C GLY A 238 1.62 1.55 -25.31
N LEU A 239 0.33 1.29 -24.99
CA LEU A 239 -0.43 0.09 -25.37
C LEU A 239 -1.42 0.38 -26.50
N GLU A 240 -1.30 1.54 -27.16
CA GLU A 240 -2.16 1.96 -28.29
C GLU A 240 -3.65 2.09 -27.95
N VAL A 241 -3.99 2.25 -26.66
CA VAL A 241 -5.37 2.50 -26.20
C VAL A 241 -5.82 3.91 -26.58
N ASN A 242 -7.08 4.05 -27.00
CA ASN A 242 -7.72 5.36 -27.17
C ASN A 242 -7.99 6.02 -25.80
N ILE A 243 -7.02 6.78 -25.33
CA ILE A 243 -7.07 7.48 -24.04
C ILE A 243 -7.84 8.80 -24.12
N LEU A 244 -8.45 9.21 -23.01
CA LEU A 244 -8.97 10.56 -22.84
C LEU A 244 -7.81 11.57 -22.85
N SER A 245 -8.03 12.77 -23.41
CA SER A 245 -7.11 13.87 -23.18
C SER A 245 -7.04 14.21 -21.68
N ARG A 246 -5.95 14.86 -21.26
CA ARG A 246 -5.76 15.23 -19.86
C ARG A 246 -6.94 16.02 -19.29
N ASP A 247 -7.49 16.95 -20.08
CA ASP A 247 -8.58 17.82 -19.64
C ASP A 247 -9.93 17.09 -19.66
N GLU A 248 -10.15 16.15 -20.58
CA GLU A 248 -11.33 15.27 -20.57
C GLU A 248 -11.31 14.30 -19.38
N ALA A 249 -10.16 13.68 -19.09
CA ALA A 249 -9.99 12.82 -17.94
C ALA A 249 -10.21 13.61 -16.64
N LEU A 250 -9.64 14.81 -16.53
CA LEU A 250 -9.85 15.68 -15.37
C LEU A 250 -11.33 16.01 -15.18
N ARG A 251 -12.03 16.44 -16.23
CA ARG A 251 -13.47 16.72 -16.16
C ARG A 251 -14.26 15.49 -15.72
N THR A 252 -14.01 14.35 -16.36
CA THR A 252 -14.64 13.06 -16.03
C THR A 252 -14.46 12.68 -14.55
N ILE A 253 -13.28 12.94 -13.99
CA ILE A 253 -12.96 12.60 -12.60
C ILE A 253 -13.56 13.62 -11.61
N THR A 254 -13.56 14.92 -11.94
CA THR A 254 -13.92 15.97 -10.98
C THR A 254 -15.35 16.46 -11.06
N GLU A 255 -16.01 16.33 -12.21
CA GLU A 255 -17.37 16.81 -12.42
C GLU A 255 -18.38 15.71 -12.05
N VAL A 256 -19.39 16.09 -11.26
CA VAL A 256 -20.49 15.18 -10.93
C VAL A 256 -21.39 15.10 -12.16
N SER A 257 -21.59 13.89 -12.69
CA SER A 257 -22.60 13.65 -13.73
C SER A 257 -23.96 14.11 -13.20
N LYS A 258 -24.58 15.09 -13.87
CA LYS A 258 -25.93 15.58 -13.54
C LYS A 258 -26.99 14.51 -13.76
#